data_AF-D1VXK2-F1
#
_entry.id   AF-D1VXK2-F1
#
_cell.length_a   1.000
_cell.length_b   1.000
_cell.length_c   1.000
_cell.angle_alpha   90.00
_cell.angle_beta   90.00
_cell.angle_gamma   90.00
#
_symmetry.space_group_name_H-M   'P 1'
#
loop_
_entity.id
_entity.type
_entity.pdbx_description
1 polymer ?
#
loop_
_entity_poly.entity_id
_entity_poly.type
_entity_poly.pdbx_seq_one_letter_code
_entity_poly.pdbx_strand_id
1 'polypeptide(L)'
;MKIYTSYFANSKKLQQAGIKVIGIALYPPRWFYGISLKQVSPTKSILFAKDQTEEEYIRRYKSEVLAHQNMHQFLRAVEAVSNGKDVALCCYEKPEDFCHRHVLAEWIKEKTGIEIKEFGYVPKKEPEYVQGSLF
;
A
#
# COMPACT_ATOMS: atom_id res chain seq x y z
N MET A 1 3.59 13.70 -10.94
CA MET A 1 2.90 13.19 -9.74
C MET A 1 3.68 12.03 -9.17
N LYS A 2 3.88 12.00 -7.86
CA LYS A 2 4.42 10.86 -7.12
C LYS A 2 3.31 10.16 -6.35
N ILE A 3 3.41 8.84 -6.26
CA ILE A 3 2.50 8.00 -5.50
C ILE A 3 3.31 7.39 -4.36
N TYR A 4 2.75 7.48 -3.15
CA TYR A 4 3.31 6.98 -1.92
C TYR A 4 2.36 5.96 -1.28
N THR A 5 2.88 5.14 -0.38
CA THR A 5 2.06 4.43 0.61
C THR A 5 2.11 5.18 1.94
N SER A 6 1.02 5.08 2.71
CA SER A 6 1.02 5.51 4.11
C SER A 6 -0.09 4.86 4.93
N TYR A 7 -0.37 5.43 6.10
CA TYR A 7 -1.45 5.01 6.99
C TYR A 7 -2.35 6.18 7.38
N PHE A 8 -3.61 5.87 7.71
CA PHE A 8 -4.64 6.87 8.01
C PHE A 8 -4.25 7.81 9.16
N ALA A 9 -3.62 7.30 10.22
CA ALA A 9 -3.18 8.13 11.33
C ALA A 9 -2.07 9.14 10.95
N ASN A 10 -1.38 8.95 9.81
CA ASN A 10 -0.39 9.89 9.26
C ASN A 10 -1.02 10.98 8.37
N SER A 11 -2.35 10.98 8.19
CA SER A 11 -3.06 11.88 7.27
C SER A 11 -2.75 13.36 7.49
N LYS A 12 -2.54 13.80 8.74
CA LYS A 12 -2.17 15.18 9.06
C LYS A 12 -0.84 15.60 8.43
N LYS A 13 0.19 14.75 8.49
CA LYS A 13 1.51 15.05 7.89
C LYS A 13 1.43 15.06 6.37
N LEU A 14 0.66 14.14 5.79
CA LEU A 14 0.42 14.08 4.35
C LEU A 14 -0.25 15.38 3.85
N GLN A 15 -1.29 15.84 4.54
CA GLN A 15 -1.97 17.09 4.21
C GLN A 15 -1.04 18.30 4.32
N GLN A 16 -0.20 18.37 5.36
CA GLN A 16 0.80 19.44 5.52
C GLN A 16 1.83 19.44 4.38
N ALA A 17 2.19 18.26 3.86
CA ALA A 17 3.06 18.12 2.70
C ALA A 17 2.34 18.33 1.36
N GLY A 18 1.05 18.70 1.35
CA GLY A 18 0.25 18.87 0.14
C GLY A 18 -0.13 17.57 -0.57
N ILE A 19 0.07 16.41 0.07
CA ILE A 19 -0.20 15.09 -0.48
C ILE A 19 -1.66 14.71 -0.22
N LYS A 20 -2.35 14.29 -1.29
CA LYS A 20 -3.74 13.83 -1.22
C LYS A 20 -3.80 12.41 -0.69
N VAL A 21 -4.69 12.17 0.28
CA VAL A 21 -4.91 10.86 0.88
C VAL A 21 -6.00 10.11 0.11
N ILE A 22 -5.69 8.88 -0.32
CA ILE A 22 -6.65 7.94 -0.91
C ILE A 22 -6.71 6.69 -0.03
N GLY A 23 -7.90 6.28 0.38
CA GLY A 23 -8.10 5.04 1.11
C GLY A 23 -8.06 3.82 0.18
N ILE A 24 -7.33 2.77 0.58
CA ILE A 24 -7.37 1.45 -0.09
C ILE A 24 -7.83 0.34 0.85
N ALA A 25 -8.24 0.68 2.07
CA ALA A 25 -8.84 -0.26 3.01
C ALA A 25 -10.28 -0.59 2.62
N LEU A 26 -10.68 -1.85 2.86
CA LEU A 26 -12.06 -2.30 2.62
C LEU A 26 -13.07 -1.48 3.45
N TYR A 27 -12.69 -1.20 4.70
CA TYR A 27 -13.46 -0.45 5.68
C TYR A 27 -12.65 0.76 6.17
N PRO A 28 -12.62 1.89 5.46
CA PRO A 28 -11.89 3.07 5.91
C PRO A 28 -12.41 3.60 7.26
N PRO A 29 -11.60 4.38 8.01
CA PRO A 29 -12.00 4.90 9.31
C PRO A 29 -13.27 5.75 9.20
N ARG A 30 -14.13 5.72 10.22
CA ARG A 30 -15.39 6.49 10.22
C ARG A 30 -15.20 7.99 10.01
N TRP A 31 -14.06 8.53 10.44
CA TRP A 31 -13.71 9.94 10.30
C TRP A 31 -13.10 10.28 8.93
N PHE A 32 -12.76 9.28 8.10
CA PHE A 32 -12.16 9.49 6.80
C PHE A 32 -13.25 9.63 5.72
N TYR A 33 -13.45 10.86 5.25
CA TYR A 33 -14.40 11.21 4.19
C TYR A 33 -13.74 11.38 2.81
N GLY A 34 -12.48 10.96 2.67
CA GLY A 34 -11.75 11.04 1.41
C GLY A 34 -12.13 9.94 0.42
N ILE A 35 -11.62 10.07 -0.81
CA ILE A 35 -11.82 9.07 -1.86
C ILE A 35 -11.18 7.74 -1.44
N SER A 36 -11.93 6.65 -1.61
CA SER A 36 -11.45 5.31 -1.33
C SER A 36 -11.57 4.42 -2.58
N LEU A 37 -10.46 3.89 -3.06
CA LEU A 37 -10.40 3.00 -4.22
C LEU A 37 -10.43 1.54 -3.76
N LYS A 38 -11.65 1.06 -3.44
CA LYS A 38 -11.85 -0.27 -2.84
C LYS A 38 -11.61 -1.45 -3.78
N GLN A 39 -11.42 -1.20 -5.07
CA GLN A 39 -11.19 -2.24 -6.08
C GLN A 39 -9.89 -3.04 -5.85
N VAL A 40 -8.94 -2.47 -5.10
CA VAL A 40 -7.70 -3.14 -4.68
C VAL A 40 -7.75 -3.54 -3.20
N SER A 41 -8.90 -3.44 -2.52
CA SER A 41 -8.99 -3.87 -1.14
C SER A 41 -9.05 -5.40 -1.05
N PRO A 42 -8.42 -6.02 -0.04
CA PRO A 42 -8.66 -7.41 0.30
C PRO A 42 -10.16 -7.66 0.49
N THR A 43 -10.64 -8.83 0.07
CA THR A 43 -12.03 -9.25 0.30
C THR A 43 -12.27 -9.57 1.77
N LYS A 44 -13.54 -9.60 2.18
CA LYS A 44 -13.91 -10.02 3.56
C LYS A 44 -13.40 -11.44 3.88
N SER A 45 -13.41 -12.34 2.90
CA SER A 45 -12.97 -13.73 3.06
C SER A 45 -11.46 -13.87 3.26
N ILE A 46 -10.67 -12.91 2.77
CA ILE A 46 -9.24 -12.82 3.06
C ILE A 46 -9.06 -12.16 4.44
N LEU A 47 -9.72 -11.02 4.67
CA LEU A 47 -9.52 -10.22 5.89
C LEU A 47 -9.93 -10.95 7.19
N PHE A 48 -10.96 -11.79 7.14
CA PHE A 48 -11.50 -12.51 8.31
C PHE A 48 -11.19 -14.00 8.29
N ALA A 49 -10.25 -14.45 7.45
CA ALA A 49 -9.82 -15.84 7.47
C ALA A 49 -9.20 -16.19 8.83
N LYS A 50 -9.65 -17.28 9.44
CA LYS A 50 -9.03 -17.83 10.65
C LYS A 50 -7.81 -18.66 10.24
N ASP A 51 -6.77 -18.63 11.07
CA ASP A 51 -5.56 -19.46 10.93
C ASP A 51 -4.84 -19.29 9.58
N GLN A 52 -4.99 -18.13 8.95
CA GLN A 52 -4.31 -17.78 7.70
C GLN A 52 -2.89 -17.28 7.98
N THR A 53 -1.89 -17.87 7.32
CA THR A 53 -0.51 -17.35 7.34
C THR A 53 -0.36 -16.13 6.44
N GLU A 54 0.71 -15.36 6.65
CA GLU A 54 1.01 -14.19 5.82
C GLU A 54 1.18 -14.57 4.33
N GLU A 55 1.87 -15.67 4.05
CA GLU A 55 2.09 -16.17 2.69
C GLU A 55 0.78 -16.53 2.01
N GLU A 56 -0.12 -17.21 2.73
CA GLU A 56 -1.43 -17.57 2.22
C GLU A 56 -2.31 -16.33 1.99
N TYR A 57 -2.20 -15.32 2.85
CA TYR A 57 -2.82 -14.02 2.62
C TYR A 57 -2.32 -13.38 1.33
N ILE A 58 -1.00 -13.28 1.17
CA ILE A 58 -0.37 -12.65 -0.02
C ILE A 58 -0.81 -13.40 -1.28
N ARG A 59 -0.75 -14.73 -1.28
CA ARG A 59 -1.12 -15.58 -2.41
C ARG A 59 -2.57 -15.31 -2.81
N ARG A 60 -3.51 -15.42 -1.86
CA ARG A 60 -4.94 -15.20 -2.09
C ARG A 60 -5.23 -13.77 -2.54
N TYR A 61 -4.62 -12.78 -1.92
CA TYR A 61 -4.80 -11.38 -2.30
C TYR A 61 -4.30 -11.08 -3.73
N LYS A 62 -3.12 -11.61 -4.10
CA LYS A 62 -2.59 -11.50 -5.47
C LYS A 62 -3.52 -12.20 -6.47
N SER A 63 -3.99 -13.42 -6.19
CA SER A 63 -4.78 -14.21 -7.15
C SER A 63 -6.26 -13.82 -7.23
N GLU A 64 -6.91 -13.57 -6.09
CA GLU A 64 -8.37 -13.35 -6.00
C GLU A 64 -8.75 -11.87 -6.18
N VAL A 65 -7.79 -10.93 -6.03
CA VAL A 65 -8.06 -9.49 -6.14
C VAL A 65 -7.17 -8.88 -7.22
N LEU A 66 -5.85 -8.85 -7.01
CA LEU A 66 -4.95 -8.03 -7.83
C LEU A 66 -4.80 -8.55 -9.26
N ALA A 67 -4.88 -9.86 -9.48
CA ALA A 67 -4.84 -10.48 -10.81
C ALA A 67 -6.02 -10.07 -11.70
N HIS A 68 -7.14 -9.68 -11.11
CA HIS A 68 -8.32 -9.21 -11.85
C HIS A 68 -8.32 -7.70 -12.08
N GLN A 69 -7.31 -6.98 -11.59
CA GLN A 69 -7.20 -5.53 -11.72
C GLN A 69 -6.15 -5.15 -12.77
N ASN A 70 -6.46 -4.18 -13.63
CA ASN A 70 -5.48 -3.57 -14.51
C ASN A 70 -4.74 -2.45 -13.76
N MET A 71 -3.47 -2.67 -13.42
CA MET A 71 -2.68 -1.70 -12.65
C MET A 71 -2.49 -0.37 -13.38
N HIS A 72 -2.36 -0.35 -14.70
CA HIS A 72 -2.29 0.90 -15.45
C HIS A 72 -3.61 1.69 -15.37
N GLN A 73 -4.75 1.01 -15.43
CA GLN A 73 -6.05 1.66 -15.26
C GLN A 73 -6.26 2.16 -13.83
N PHE A 74 -5.83 1.40 -12.82
CA PHE A 74 -5.83 1.83 -11.43
C PHE A 74 -5.00 3.09 -11.24
N LEU A 75 -3.78 3.14 -11.79
CA LEU A 75 -2.91 4.32 -11.70
C LEU A 75 -3.50 5.54 -12.40
N ARG A 76 -4.15 5.36 -13.56
CA ARG A 76 -4.91 6.45 -14.21
C ARG A 76 -6.06 6.95 -13.35
N ALA A 77 -6.77 6.07 -12.66
CA ALA A 77 -7.83 6.47 -11.73
C ALA A 77 -7.24 7.26 -10.55
N VAL A 78 -6.11 6.82 -10.00
CA VAL A 78 -5.35 7.55 -8.96
C VAL A 78 -4.95 8.94 -9.43
N GLU A 79 -4.45 9.07 -10.66
CA GLU A 79 -4.08 10.35 -11.27
C GLU A 79 -5.29 11.27 -11.48
N ALA A 80 -6.39 10.73 -11.99
CA ALA A 80 -7.61 11.51 -12.19
C ALA A 80 -8.14 12.09 -10.87
N VAL A 81 -8.11 11.31 -9.79
CA VAL A 81 -8.54 11.80 -8.48
C VAL A 81 -7.49 12.64 -7.77
N SER A 82 -6.22 12.56 -8.17
CA SER A 82 -5.14 13.37 -7.59
C SER A 82 -5.31 14.86 -7.90
N ASN A 83 -5.91 15.17 -9.06
CA ASN A 83 -6.06 16.52 -9.59
C ASN A 83 -4.71 17.26 -9.62
N GLY A 84 -3.66 16.57 -10.07
CA GLY A 84 -2.31 17.11 -10.22
C GLY A 84 -1.45 17.13 -8.94
N LYS A 85 -1.99 16.70 -7.79
CA LYS A 85 -1.25 16.60 -6.53
C LYS A 85 -0.56 15.23 -6.38
N ASP A 86 0.49 15.18 -5.58
CA ASP A 86 1.04 13.91 -5.12
C ASP A 86 0.04 13.17 -4.23
N VAL A 87 0.12 11.85 -4.19
CA VAL A 87 -0.90 11.00 -3.58
C VAL A 87 -0.30 9.97 -2.63
N ALA A 88 -0.99 9.68 -1.53
CA ALA A 88 -0.68 8.56 -0.64
C ALA A 88 -1.86 7.57 -0.60
N LEU A 89 -1.55 6.30 -0.87
CA LEU A 89 -2.44 5.16 -0.71
C LEU A 89 -2.39 4.69 0.75
N CYS A 90 -3.49 4.86 1.47
CA CYS A 90 -3.53 4.65 2.92
C CYS A 90 -4.35 3.43 3.35
N CYS A 91 -3.79 2.72 4.34
CA CYS A 91 -4.47 1.71 5.17
C CYS A 91 -4.32 2.05 6.67
N TYR A 92 -4.64 1.12 7.58
CA TYR A 92 -4.63 1.37 9.03
C TYR A 92 -3.28 1.13 9.69
N GLU A 93 -2.61 0.06 9.28
CA GLU A 93 -1.46 -0.54 9.95
C GLU A 93 -0.24 0.39 9.88
N LYS A 94 0.69 0.32 10.83
CA LYS A 94 1.91 1.14 10.78
C LYS A 94 2.86 0.62 9.68
N PRO A 95 3.83 1.42 9.21
CA PRO A 95 4.77 1.00 8.17
C PRO A 95 5.56 -0.27 8.48
N GLU A 96 5.77 -0.58 9.76
CA GLU A 96 6.50 -1.76 10.23
C GLU A 96 5.61 -3.02 10.31
N ASP A 97 4.29 -2.85 10.32
CA ASP A 97 3.33 -3.94 10.40
C ASP A 97 3.01 -4.49 9.00
N PHE A 98 2.77 -5.80 8.90
CA PHE A 98 2.26 -6.39 7.67
C PHE A 98 0.91 -5.75 7.28
N CYS A 99 0.79 -5.38 6.01
CA CYS A 99 -0.40 -4.74 5.46
C CYS A 99 -0.50 -4.99 3.95
N HIS A 100 -1.72 -5.12 3.44
CA HIS A 100 -1.97 -5.32 2.00
C HIS A 100 -1.45 -4.18 1.12
N ARG A 101 -1.20 -3.00 1.68
CA ARG A 101 -0.59 -1.88 0.93
C ARG A 101 0.84 -2.18 0.49
N HIS A 102 1.61 -2.94 1.28
CA HIS A 102 2.97 -3.33 0.93
C HIS A 102 2.94 -4.28 -0.27
N VAL A 103 2.06 -5.29 -0.20
CA VAL A 103 1.81 -6.24 -1.29
C VAL A 103 1.32 -5.53 -2.56
N LEU A 104 0.44 -4.53 -2.42
CA LEU A 104 -0.03 -3.73 -3.55
C LEU A 104 1.10 -2.91 -4.18
N ALA A 105 1.97 -2.29 -3.38
CA ALA A 105 3.10 -1.50 -3.87
C ALA A 105 4.07 -2.38 -4.67
N GLU A 106 4.40 -3.57 -4.16
CA GLU A 106 5.21 -4.56 -4.87
C GLU A 106 4.54 -5.01 -6.17
N TRP A 107 3.24 -5.32 -6.13
CA TRP A 107 2.50 -5.75 -7.32
C TRP A 107 2.47 -4.66 -8.40
N ILE A 108 2.29 -3.39 -8.02
CA ILE A 108 2.37 -2.27 -8.97
C ILE A 108 3.76 -2.20 -9.59
N LYS A 109 4.82 -2.32 -8.78
CA LYS A 109 6.21 -2.34 -9.27
C LYS A 109 6.44 -3.49 -10.24
N GLU A 110 5.99 -4.70 -9.92
CA GLU A 110 6.08 -5.89 -10.79
C GLU A 110 5.34 -5.70 -12.12
N LYS A 111 4.14 -5.08 -12.11
CA LYS A 111 3.30 -4.97 -13.32
C LYS A 111 3.59 -3.74 -14.18
N THR A 112 4.06 -2.65 -13.59
CA THR A 112 4.20 -1.37 -14.30
C THR A 112 5.61 -0.79 -14.23
N GLY A 113 6.52 -1.38 -13.43
CA GLY A 113 7.86 -0.85 -13.17
C GLY A 113 7.90 0.40 -12.28
N ILE A 114 6.76 0.85 -11.75
CA ILE A 114 6.69 2.07 -10.93
C ILE A 114 6.93 1.71 -9.47
N GLU A 115 7.95 2.33 -8.88
CA GLU A 115 8.26 2.16 -7.47
C GLU A 115 7.45 3.12 -6.60
N ILE A 116 6.67 2.56 -5.67
CA ILE A 116 5.91 3.31 -4.67
C ILE A 116 6.63 3.16 -3.32
N LYS A 117 6.96 4.29 -2.69
CA LYS A 117 7.67 4.32 -1.40
C LYS A 117 6.74 4.76 -0.29
N GLU A 118 7.02 4.33 0.93
CA GLU A 118 6.32 4.80 2.11
C GLU A 118 6.68 6.26 2.40
N PHE A 119 5.67 7.09 2.69
CA PHE A 119 5.89 8.51 2.96
C PHE A 119 6.55 8.72 4.33
N GLY A 120 7.75 9.33 4.32
CA GLY A 120 8.46 9.73 5.53
C GLY A 120 9.07 8.56 6.32
N TYR A 121 9.14 7.36 5.73
CA TYR A 121 9.82 6.22 6.30
C TYR A 121 10.99 5.84 5.39
N VAL A 122 12.18 5.76 5.99
CA VAL A 122 13.35 5.16 5.36
C VAL A 122 13.55 3.83 6.08
N PRO A 123 13.40 2.68 5.39
CA PRO A 123 13.69 1.41 6.02
C PRO A 123 15.11 1.44 6.56
N LYS A 124 15.28 1.07 7.83
CA LYS A 124 16.62 0.86 8.39
C LYS A 124 17.21 -0.29 7.60
N LYS A 125 18.20 -0.03 6.73
CA LYS A 125 19.04 -1.10 6.19
C LYS A 125 19.64 -1.82 7.40
N GLU A 126 19.33 -3.10 7.55
CA GLU A 126 20.12 -3.95 8.44
C GLU A 126 21.58 -3.86 7.97
N PRO A 127 22.55 -3.71 8.89
CA PRO A 127 23.95 -3.76 8.50
C PRO A 127 24.22 -5.12 7.86
N GLU A 128 24.79 -5.12 6.66
CA GLU A 128 25.32 -6.32 6.02
C GLU A 128 26.33 -6.96 6.99
N TYR A 129 25.94 -8.06 7.63
CA TYR A 129 26.87 -8.89 8.38
C TYR A 129 27.76 -9.59 7.35
N VAL A 130 28.90 -8.97 7.05
CA VAL A 130 30.00 -9.65 6.38
C VAL A 130 30.43 -10.77 7.32
N GLN A 131 30.04 -12.01 7.00
CA GLN A 131 30.61 -13.19 7.65
C GLN A 131 32.12 -13.14 7.41
N GLY A 132 32.86 -12.65 8.40
CA GLY A 132 34.31 -12.76 8.43
C GLY A 132 34.66 -14.23 8.34
N SER A 133 35.22 -14.65 7.20
CA SER A 133 35.79 -15.97 7.06
C SER A 133 36.99 -16.06 8.01
N LEU A 134 36.82 -16.77 9.12
CA LEU A 134 37.94 -17.23 9.92
C LEU A 134 38.58 -18.41 9.17
N PHE A 135 39.57 -18.10 8.35
CA PHE A 135 40.56 -19.05 7.83
C PHE A 135 41.94 -18.70 8.41
#